data_AF-A0ABD2PRW5-F1
#
_entry.id   AF-A0ABD2PRW5-F1
#
_cell.length_a   1.000
_cell.length_b   1.000
_cell.length_c   1.000
_cell.angle_alpha   90.00
_cell.angle_beta   90.00
_cell.angle_gamma   90.00
#
_symmetry.space_group_name_H-M   'P 1'
#
loop_
_entity.id
_entity.type
_entity.pdbx_description
1 polymer ?
#
loop_
_entity_poly.entity_id
_entity_poly.type
_entity_poly.pdbx_seq_one_letter_code
_entity_poly.pdbx_strand_id
1 'polypeptide(L)'
;MFLKKKFTHLASKEQDEAKTLNIKKKQKRRSDDKKARLTNQQRMLIYRSEVEEIKTDIEKLAKSSNKIANTYAAILEEGAKRLHEIKKFWFEFDREVVKDGYSERFKTYVSEAFVKYMNNYIKQRDTLQDKLQLANVSLRARIAKFRFQLQKKEEMGEDLHEVDFDQLKIENAQFLARIDEKNQELLQLKLQGAKFAFNLNRDKAILKEIQSQDDSLRADFAKWADLINLIDAETLRAQQEIDQETQRNKQLKARLESYKAPSVRDYISLVNDRTAITKNNVKLEHGLNLIKIDNQQQMLIWKELKEKAYLTS
;
A
#
# COMPACT_ATOMS: atom_id res chain seq x y z
N MET A 1 -58.61 -59.68 -85.37
CA MET A 1 -58.33 -59.95 -83.94
C MET A 1 -56.98 -59.39 -83.42
N PHE A 2 -56.18 -58.65 -84.19
CA PHE A 2 -54.87 -58.13 -83.74
C PHE A 2 -54.91 -56.80 -82.96
N LEU A 3 -56.05 -56.10 -82.92
CA LEU A 3 -56.15 -54.80 -82.27
C LEU A 3 -56.46 -54.87 -80.77
N LYS A 4 -57.05 -55.95 -80.25
CA LYS A 4 -57.48 -56.04 -78.85
C LYS A 4 -56.33 -56.31 -77.86
N LYS A 5 -55.27 -57.00 -78.30
CA LYS A 5 -54.10 -57.35 -77.44
C LYS A 5 -53.09 -56.20 -77.27
N LYS A 6 -53.06 -55.24 -78.19
CA LYS A 6 -52.14 -54.09 -78.12
C LYS A 6 -52.63 -53.03 -77.14
N PHE A 7 -53.96 -52.85 -77.03
CA PHE A 7 -54.57 -51.89 -76.10
C PHE A 7 -54.40 -52.27 -74.62
N THR A 8 -54.41 -53.55 -74.27
CA THR A 8 -54.29 -53.99 -72.86
C THR A 8 -52.88 -53.84 -72.29
N HIS A 9 -51.83 -53.85 -73.13
CA HIS A 9 -50.45 -53.61 -72.69
C HIS A 9 -50.08 -52.12 -72.58
N LEU A 10 -50.80 -51.25 -73.30
CA LEU A 10 -50.62 -49.79 -73.19
C LEU A 10 -51.25 -49.26 -71.90
N ALA A 11 -52.44 -49.76 -71.52
CA ALA A 11 -53.14 -49.33 -70.32
C ALA A 11 -52.42 -49.68 -69.00
N SER A 12 -51.69 -50.80 -68.96
CA SER A 12 -50.93 -51.21 -67.77
C SER A 12 -49.64 -50.39 -67.58
N LYS A 13 -48.98 -49.99 -68.68
CA LYS A 13 -47.80 -49.11 -68.63
C LYS A 13 -48.12 -47.69 -68.15
N GLU A 14 -49.27 -47.15 -68.57
CA GLU A 14 -49.71 -45.80 -68.15
C GLU A 14 -50.04 -45.73 -66.65
N GLN A 15 -50.53 -46.82 -66.05
CA GLN A 15 -50.86 -46.85 -64.61
C GLN A 15 -49.62 -46.91 -63.71
N ASP A 16 -48.53 -47.53 -64.15
CA ASP A 16 -47.28 -47.63 -63.38
C ASP A 16 -46.40 -46.36 -63.50
N GLU A 17 -46.43 -45.69 -64.66
CA GLU A 17 -45.82 -44.37 -64.85
C GLU A 17 -46.55 -43.27 -64.05
N ALA A 18 -47.88 -43.33 -63.96
CA ALA A 18 -48.66 -42.38 -63.17
C ALA A 18 -48.37 -42.46 -61.66
N LYS A 19 -48.11 -43.66 -61.12
CA LYS A 19 -47.78 -43.85 -59.70
C LYS A 19 -46.38 -43.33 -59.34
N THR A 20 -45.40 -43.55 -60.21
CA THR A 20 -44.01 -43.08 -60.00
C THR A 20 -43.88 -41.56 -60.16
N LEU A 21 -44.64 -40.94 -61.07
CA LEU A 21 -44.73 -39.48 -61.21
C LEU A 21 -45.37 -38.81 -59.98
N ASN A 22 -46.37 -39.44 -59.35
CA ASN A 22 -47.03 -38.88 -58.17
C ASN A 22 -46.14 -38.89 -56.91
N ILE A 23 -45.29 -39.90 -56.74
CA ILE A 23 -44.34 -39.96 -55.62
C ILE A 23 -43.24 -38.89 -55.80
N LYS A 24 -42.72 -38.72 -57.02
CA LYS A 24 -41.75 -37.65 -57.34
C LYS A 24 -42.35 -36.24 -57.20
N LYS A 25 -43.63 -36.03 -57.57
CA LYS A 25 -44.33 -34.75 -57.35
C LYS A 25 -44.56 -34.44 -55.87
N LYS A 26 -44.78 -35.44 -55.02
CA LYS A 26 -45.00 -35.25 -53.57
C LYS A 26 -43.71 -34.90 -52.81
N GLN A 27 -42.55 -35.42 -53.22
CA GLN A 27 -41.25 -35.03 -52.68
C GLN A 27 -40.80 -33.64 -53.17
N LYS A 28 -41.07 -33.28 -54.43
CA LYS A 28 -40.69 -31.96 -54.97
C LYS A 28 -41.48 -30.80 -54.34
N ARG A 29 -42.76 -31.02 -53.99
CA ARG A 29 -43.61 -30.02 -53.32
C ARG A 29 -43.19 -29.66 -51.88
N ARG A 30 -42.39 -30.48 -51.20
CA ARG A 30 -41.83 -30.11 -49.87
C ARG A 30 -40.59 -29.21 -49.96
N SER A 31 -39.96 -29.13 -51.13
CA SER A 31 -38.74 -28.33 -51.37
C SER A 31 -39.07 -26.89 -51.76
N ASP A 32 -40.10 -26.68 -52.58
CA ASP A 32 -40.36 -25.38 -53.22
C ASP A 32 -41.16 -24.38 -52.37
N ASP A 33 -41.67 -24.80 -51.20
CA ASP A 33 -42.46 -23.92 -50.30
C ASP A 33 -41.60 -23.17 -49.26
N LYS A 34 -40.28 -23.38 -49.31
CA LYS A 34 -39.31 -22.44 -48.74
C LYS A 34 -38.93 -21.42 -49.80
N LYS A 35 -39.89 -20.58 -50.24
CA LYS A 35 -39.53 -19.19 -50.54
C LYS A 35 -38.72 -18.73 -49.34
N ALA A 36 -37.44 -18.40 -49.53
CA ALA A 36 -36.53 -18.05 -48.45
C ALA A 36 -37.14 -16.91 -47.62
N ARG A 37 -37.86 -17.28 -46.55
CA ARG A 37 -38.46 -16.32 -45.64
C ARG A 37 -37.28 -15.66 -44.98
N LEU A 38 -37.15 -14.34 -45.17
CA LEU A 38 -36.15 -13.51 -44.51
C LEU A 38 -36.03 -13.96 -43.05
N THR A 39 -34.81 -14.26 -42.62
CA THR A 39 -34.55 -14.67 -41.23
C THR A 39 -35.00 -13.57 -40.29
N ASN A 40 -35.34 -13.90 -39.05
CA ASN A 40 -35.76 -12.88 -38.07
C ASN A 40 -34.70 -11.78 -37.91
N GLN A 41 -33.43 -12.12 -38.07
CA GLN A 41 -32.32 -11.15 -38.08
C GLN A 41 -32.36 -10.22 -39.31
N GLN A 42 -32.59 -10.75 -40.51
CA GLN A 42 -32.76 -9.94 -41.71
C GLN A 42 -33.99 -9.03 -41.63
N ARG A 43 -35.09 -9.51 -41.05
CA ARG A 43 -36.29 -8.69 -40.79
C ARG A 43 -35.99 -7.58 -39.80
N MET A 44 -35.29 -7.88 -38.70
CA MET A 44 -34.90 -6.87 -37.72
C MET A 44 -34.00 -5.79 -38.34
N LEU A 45 -33.09 -6.16 -39.25
CA LEU A 45 -32.27 -5.19 -39.99
C LEU A 45 -33.12 -4.29 -40.89
N ILE A 46 -34.07 -4.86 -41.64
CA ILE A 46 -35.00 -4.10 -42.49
C ILE A 46 -35.85 -3.14 -41.64
N TYR A 47 -36.41 -3.61 -40.51
CA TYR A 47 -37.17 -2.76 -39.61
C TYR A 47 -36.32 -1.63 -39.04
N ARG A 48 -35.06 -1.89 -38.68
CA ARG A 48 -34.15 -0.83 -38.21
C ARG A 48 -33.85 0.19 -39.30
N SER A 49 -33.56 -0.26 -40.53
CA SER A 49 -33.30 0.66 -41.64
C SER A 49 -34.53 1.51 -41.96
N GLU A 50 -35.72 0.91 -41.96
CA GLU A 50 -36.98 1.62 -42.21
C GLU A 50 -37.30 2.62 -41.11
N VAL A 51 -37.03 2.28 -39.84
CA VAL A 51 -37.13 3.22 -38.71
C VAL A 51 -36.16 4.39 -38.87
N GLU A 52 -34.91 4.15 -39.26
CA GLU A 52 -33.94 5.23 -39.49
C GLU A 52 -34.34 6.10 -40.69
N GLU A 53 -34.84 5.51 -41.79
CA GLU A 53 -35.33 6.26 -42.95
C GLU A 53 -36.51 7.16 -42.56
N ILE A 54 -37.50 6.63 -41.85
CA ILE A 54 -38.64 7.40 -41.34
C ILE A 54 -38.16 8.54 -40.41
N LYS A 55 -37.20 8.29 -39.52
CA LYS A 55 -36.63 9.35 -38.67
C LYS A 55 -36.00 10.46 -39.51
N THR A 56 -35.20 10.10 -40.52
CA THR A 56 -34.56 11.09 -41.40
C THR A 56 -35.59 11.92 -42.17
N ASP A 57 -36.70 11.31 -42.58
CA ASP A 57 -37.76 12.00 -43.31
C ASP A 57 -38.59 12.91 -42.40
N ILE A 58 -38.85 12.49 -41.15
CA ILE A 58 -39.44 13.36 -40.11
C ILE A 58 -38.55 14.59 -39.88
N GLU A 59 -37.23 14.41 -39.78
CA GLU A 59 -36.30 15.52 -39.59
C GLU A 59 -36.27 16.48 -40.79
N LYS A 60 -36.26 15.94 -42.02
CA LYS A 60 -36.32 16.75 -43.24
C LYS A 60 -37.63 17.54 -43.30
N LEU A 61 -38.76 16.91 -42.98
CA LEU A 61 -40.07 17.56 -42.94
C LEU A 61 -40.14 18.64 -41.86
N ALA A 62 -39.59 18.38 -40.67
CA ALA A 62 -39.52 19.37 -39.60
C ALA A 62 -38.64 20.57 -40.01
N LYS A 63 -37.49 20.33 -40.65
CA LYS A 63 -36.62 21.40 -41.17
C LYS A 63 -37.31 22.23 -42.26
N SER A 64 -37.99 21.60 -43.21
CA SER A 64 -38.70 22.31 -44.28
C SER A 64 -39.90 23.11 -43.76
N SER A 65 -40.70 22.51 -42.88
CA SER A 65 -41.83 23.15 -42.21
C SER A 65 -41.39 24.38 -41.41
N ASN A 66 -40.34 24.25 -40.58
CA ASN A 66 -39.79 25.37 -39.81
C ASN A 66 -39.26 26.49 -40.72
N LYS A 67 -38.61 26.14 -41.84
CA LYS A 67 -38.15 27.13 -42.81
C LYS A 67 -39.31 27.92 -43.41
N ILE A 68 -40.40 27.24 -43.75
CA ILE A 68 -41.62 27.86 -44.28
C ILE A 68 -42.27 28.76 -43.22
N ALA A 69 -42.46 28.25 -42.00
CA ALA A 69 -43.03 29.00 -40.89
C ALA A 69 -42.23 30.28 -40.59
N ASN A 70 -40.91 30.18 -40.52
CA ASN A 70 -40.02 31.33 -40.31
C ASN A 70 -40.10 32.35 -41.46
N THR A 71 -40.26 31.88 -42.70
CA THR A 71 -40.42 32.76 -43.86
C THR A 71 -41.73 33.55 -43.78
N TYR A 72 -42.84 32.88 -43.46
CA TYR A 72 -44.13 33.56 -43.27
C TYR A 72 -44.11 34.52 -42.08
N ALA A 73 -43.48 34.14 -40.97
CA ALA A 73 -43.32 35.04 -39.82
C ALA A 73 -42.54 36.32 -40.21
N ALA A 74 -41.46 36.18 -40.98
CA ALA A 74 -40.69 37.33 -41.47
C ALA A 74 -41.50 38.23 -42.41
N ILE A 75 -42.30 37.64 -43.31
CA ILE A 75 -43.19 38.40 -44.21
C ILE A 75 -44.27 39.16 -43.41
N LEU A 76 -44.89 38.51 -42.42
CA LEU A 76 -45.88 39.16 -41.56
C LEU A 76 -45.28 40.32 -40.77
N GLU A 77 -44.07 40.15 -40.23
CA GLU A 77 -43.37 41.21 -39.50
C GLU A 77 -43.01 42.40 -40.41
N GLU A 78 -42.53 42.13 -41.63
CA GLU A 78 -42.24 43.16 -42.63
C GLU A 78 -43.52 43.91 -43.04
N GLY A 79 -44.60 43.18 -43.30
CA GLY A 79 -45.90 43.76 -43.63
C GLY A 79 -46.45 44.64 -42.50
N ALA A 80 -46.32 44.20 -41.24
CA ALA A 80 -46.74 44.99 -40.08
C ALA A 80 -45.94 46.30 -39.95
N LYS A 81 -44.61 46.24 -40.14
CA LYS A 81 -43.73 47.43 -40.15
C LYS A 81 -44.11 48.38 -41.28
N ARG A 82 -44.30 47.86 -42.50
CA ARG A 82 -44.68 48.65 -43.67
C ARG A 82 -46.05 49.32 -43.49
N LEU A 83 -47.02 48.61 -42.94
CA LEU A 83 -48.33 49.18 -42.63
C LEU A 83 -48.23 50.31 -41.61
N HIS A 84 -47.42 50.14 -40.57
CA HIS A 84 -47.16 51.18 -39.58
C HIS A 84 -46.51 52.41 -40.22
N GLU A 85 -45.50 52.22 -41.08
CA GLU A 85 -44.85 53.30 -41.82
C GLU A 85 -45.83 54.07 -42.72
N ILE A 86 -46.70 53.37 -43.46
CA ILE A 86 -47.71 54.01 -44.33
C ILE A 86 -48.70 54.83 -43.50
N LYS A 87 -49.19 54.30 -42.38
CA LYS A 87 -50.10 55.02 -41.50
C LYS A 87 -49.45 56.27 -40.92
N LYS A 88 -48.20 56.16 -40.47
CA LYS A 88 -47.42 57.28 -39.98
C LYS A 88 -47.21 58.33 -41.07
N PHE A 89 -46.81 57.91 -42.27
CA PHE A 89 -46.65 58.78 -43.44
C PHE A 89 -47.92 59.57 -43.73
N TRP A 90 -49.06 58.90 -43.80
CA TRP A 90 -50.34 59.55 -44.08
C TRP A 90 -50.74 60.54 -42.99
N PHE A 91 -50.56 60.17 -41.71
CA PHE A 91 -50.85 61.06 -40.59
C PHE A 91 -49.97 62.32 -40.59
N GLU A 92 -48.67 62.17 -40.84
CA GLU A 92 -47.73 63.28 -40.92
C GLU A 92 -48.01 64.17 -42.13
N PHE A 93 -48.37 63.57 -43.27
CA PHE A 93 -48.75 64.30 -44.48
C PHE A 93 -50.05 65.11 -44.29
N ASP A 94 -51.10 64.49 -43.73
CA ASP A 94 -52.37 65.16 -43.44
C ASP A 94 -52.16 66.34 -42.48
N ARG A 95 -51.32 66.17 -41.45
CA ARG A 95 -50.98 67.25 -40.53
C ARG A 95 -50.21 68.37 -41.24
N GLU A 96 -49.06 68.07 -41.83
CA GLU A 96 -48.10 69.09 -42.24
C GLU A 96 -48.43 69.74 -43.60
N VAL A 97 -49.05 68.99 -44.51
CA VAL A 97 -49.34 69.47 -45.87
C VAL A 97 -50.80 69.88 -46.02
N VAL A 98 -51.73 69.08 -45.49
CA VAL A 98 -53.17 69.34 -45.67
C VAL A 98 -53.68 70.34 -44.63
N LYS A 99 -53.45 70.10 -43.33
CA LYS A 99 -53.98 70.97 -42.27
C LYS A 99 -53.12 72.23 -42.10
N ASP A 100 -51.82 72.07 -41.84
CA ASP A 100 -50.92 73.19 -41.57
C ASP A 100 -50.50 73.93 -42.85
N GLY A 101 -50.51 73.24 -43.99
CA GLY A 101 -50.12 73.77 -45.29
C GLY A 101 -51.23 74.51 -46.06
N TYR A 102 -52.48 74.50 -45.57
CA TYR A 102 -53.58 75.22 -46.21
C TYR A 102 -53.62 76.68 -45.80
N SER A 103 -53.63 77.58 -46.79
CA SER A 103 -53.75 79.01 -46.54
C SER A 103 -55.19 79.46 -46.73
N GLU A 104 -55.90 79.73 -45.61
CA GLU A 104 -57.27 80.26 -45.63
C GLU A 104 -57.37 81.58 -46.42
N ARG A 105 -56.31 82.41 -46.36
CA ARG A 105 -56.23 83.68 -47.10
C ARG A 105 -56.27 83.50 -48.62
N PHE A 106 -55.58 82.49 -49.14
CA PHE A 106 -55.46 82.24 -50.58
C PHE A 106 -56.36 81.11 -51.08
N LYS A 107 -57.08 80.44 -50.17
CA LYS A 107 -57.91 79.25 -50.42
C LYS A 107 -57.18 78.16 -51.22
N THR A 108 -55.87 78.04 -50.98
CA THR A 108 -54.98 77.10 -51.68
C THR A 108 -53.93 76.55 -50.73
N TYR A 109 -53.34 75.41 -51.10
CA TYR A 109 -52.22 74.81 -50.36
C TYR A 109 -50.90 75.48 -50.74
N VAL A 110 -50.08 75.76 -49.73
CA VAL A 110 -48.75 76.35 -49.90
C VAL A 110 -47.80 75.29 -50.44
N SER A 111 -47.27 75.52 -51.64
CA SER A 111 -46.33 74.60 -52.30
C SER A 111 -45.06 74.36 -51.47
N GLU A 112 -44.58 75.39 -50.75
CA GLU A 112 -43.40 75.29 -49.88
C GLU A 112 -43.59 74.29 -48.73
N ALA A 113 -44.81 74.14 -48.20
CA ALA A 113 -45.11 73.16 -47.15
C ALA A 113 -44.92 71.72 -47.67
N PHE A 114 -45.41 71.44 -48.88
CA PHE A 114 -45.20 70.15 -49.54
C PHE A 114 -43.72 69.89 -49.84
N VAL A 115 -43.00 70.88 -50.37
CA VAL A 115 -41.56 70.74 -50.69
C VAL A 115 -40.75 70.49 -49.41
N LYS A 116 -41.04 71.21 -48.32
CA LYS A 116 -40.40 71.01 -47.02
C LYS A 116 -40.66 69.61 -46.46
N TYR A 117 -41.92 69.15 -46.52
CA TYR A 117 -42.29 67.80 -46.11
C TYR A 117 -41.52 66.73 -46.90
N MET A 118 -41.50 66.84 -48.23
CA MET A 118 -40.79 65.88 -49.09
C MET A 118 -39.28 65.89 -48.83
N ASN A 119 -38.66 67.05 -48.62
CA ASN A 119 -37.25 67.15 -48.27
C ASN A 119 -36.94 66.49 -46.93
N ASN A 120 -37.80 66.68 -45.93
CA ASN A 120 -37.65 66.02 -44.63
C ASN A 120 -37.86 64.51 -44.74
N TYR A 121 -38.84 64.07 -45.52
CA TYR A 121 -39.09 62.64 -45.79
C TYR A 121 -37.88 61.97 -46.43
N ILE A 122 -37.29 62.59 -47.47
CA ILE A 122 -36.07 62.07 -48.11
C ILE A 122 -34.92 61.95 -47.10
N LYS A 123 -34.64 62.99 -46.30
CA LYS A 123 -33.61 62.96 -45.25
C LYS A 123 -33.82 61.84 -44.22
N GLN A 124 -35.07 61.61 -43.82
CA GLN A 124 -35.41 60.51 -42.90
C GLN A 124 -35.17 59.14 -43.56
N ARG A 125 -35.50 58.99 -44.84
CA ARG A 125 -35.24 57.78 -45.62
C ARG A 125 -33.74 57.50 -45.76
N ASP A 126 -32.93 58.53 -46.04
CA ASP A 126 -31.46 58.41 -46.12
C ASP A 126 -30.88 57.95 -44.77
N THR A 127 -31.33 58.57 -43.68
CA THR A 127 -30.90 58.18 -42.32
C THR A 127 -31.30 56.73 -41.99
N LEU A 128 -32.48 56.29 -42.42
CA LEU A 128 -32.91 54.91 -42.24
C LEU A 128 -32.09 53.94 -43.08
N GLN A 129 -31.77 54.31 -44.33
CA GLN A 129 -30.91 53.51 -45.20
C GLN A 129 -29.54 53.28 -44.57
N ASP A 130 -28.89 54.32 -44.05
CA ASP A 130 -27.59 54.21 -43.38
C ASP A 130 -27.67 53.26 -42.16
N LYS A 131 -28.71 53.40 -41.34
CA LYS A 131 -28.97 52.51 -40.19
C LYS A 131 -29.13 51.05 -40.62
N LEU A 132 -29.94 50.81 -41.65
CA LEU A 132 -30.17 49.46 -42.17
C LEU A 132 -28.90 48.86 -42.78
N GLN A 133 -28.09 49.66 -43.48
CA GLN A 133 -26.83 49.22 -44.06
C GLN A 133 -25.82 48.83 -42.98
N LEU A 134 -25.68 49.64 -41.91
CA LEU A 134 -24.83 49.32 -40.77
C LEU A 134 -25.29 48.03 -40.06
N ALA A 135 -26.60 47.90 -39.83
CA ALA A 135 -27.18 46.70 -39.25
C ALA A 135 -26.93 45.46 -40.12
N ASN A 136 -27.04 45.58 -41.45
CA ASN A 136 -26.79 44.49 -42.39
C ASN A 136 -25.34 44.00 -42.32
N VAL A 137 -24.37 44.92 -42.29
CA VAL A 137 -22.93 44.59 -42.14
C VAL A 137 -22.69 43.86 -40.81
N SER A 138 -23.25 44.36 -39.71
CA SER A 138 -23.13 43.74 -38.39
C SER A 138 -23.72 42.32 -38.34
N LEU A 139 -24.91 42.13 -38.92
CA LEU A 139 -25.56 40.83 -39.02
C LEU A 139 -24.76 39.85 -39.88
N ARG A 140 -24.19 40.29 -41.02
CA ARG A 140 -23.32 39.46 -41.86
C ARG A 140 -22.08 39.00 -41.09
N ALA A 141 -21.42 39.89 -40.34
CA ALA A 141 -20.28 39.54 -39.51
C ALA A 141 -20.65 38.52 -38.43
N ARG A 142 -21.83 38.68 -37.80
CA ARG A 142 -22.35 37.74 -36.80
C ARG A 142 -22.67 36.37 -37.40
N ILE A 143 -23.28 36.33 -38.59
CA ILE A 143 -23.54 35.08 -39.33
C ILE A 143 -22.21 34.38 -39.64
N ALA A 144 -21.21 35.10 -40.14
CA ALA A 144 -19.89 34.54 -40.43
C ALA A 144 -19.24 33.95 -39.16
N LYS A 145 -19.29 34.66 -38.03
CA LYS A 145 -18.79 34.18 -36.74
C LYS A 145 -19.49 32.90 -36.29
N PHE A 146 -20.82 32.85 -36.37
CA PHE A 146 -21.57 31.66 -35.96
C PHE A 146 -21.35 30.48 -36.90
N ARG A 147 -21.22 30.70 -38.20
CA ARG A 147 -20.84 29.64 -39.16
C ARG A 147 -19.46 29.08 -38.82
N PHE A 148 -18.49 29.93 -38.53
CA PHE A 148 -17.15 29.48 -38.11
C PHE A 148 -17.19 28.69 -36.79
N GLN A 149 -17.97 29.13 -35.81
CA GLN A 149 -18.14 28.38 -34.56
C GLN A 149 -18.85 27.04 -34.77
N LEU A 150 -19.84 26.99 -35.66
CA LEU A 150 -20.52 25.74 -36.02
C LEU A 150 -19.54 24.77 -36.68
N GLN A 151 -18.78 25.23 -37.67
CA GLN A 151 -17.75 24.43 -38.33
C GLN A 151 -16.71 23.92 -37.32
N LYS A 152 -16.24 24.77 -36.41
CA LYS A 152 -15.29 24.33 -35.36
C LYS A 152 -15.88 23.30 -34.42
N LYS A 153 -17.17 23.40 -34.10
CA LYS A 153 -17.88 22.41 -33.29
C LYS A 153 -18.12 21.10 -34.05
N GLU A 154 -18.39 21.18 -35.34
CA GLU A 154 -18.51 20.02 -36.23
C GLU A 154 -17.15 19.31 -36.34
N GLU A 155 -16.06 20.04 -36.61
CA GLU A 155 -14.69 19.49 -36.62
C GLU A 155 -14.30 18.87 -35.26
N MET A 156 -14.61 19.53 -34.14
CA MET A 156 -14.38 18.95 -32.80
C MET A 156 -15.28 17.75 -32.49
N GLY A 157 -16.46 17.68 -33.11
CA GLY A 157 -17.38 16.55 -32.98
C GLY A 157 -17.03 15.39 -33.90
N GLU A 158 -16.34 15.65 -35.01
CA GLU A 158 -15.83 14.64 -35.93
C GLU A 158 -14.62 13.88 -35.35
N ASP A 159 -13.85 14.48 -34.43
CA ASP A 159 -12.72 13.81 -33.77
C ASP A 159 -13.12 12.86 -32.62
N LEU A 160 -14.41 12.78 -32.24
CA LEU A 160 -14.85 11.94 -31.12
C LEU A 160 -15.85 10.89 -31.60
N HIS A 161 -15.33 9.78 -32.12
CA HIS A 161 -16.13 8.68 -32.59
C HIS A 161 -16.68 7.85 -31.43
N GLU A 162 -17.84 7.21 -31.63
CA GLU A 162 -18.37 6.20 -30.68
C GLU A 162 -17.33 5.11 -30.37
N VAL A 163 -16.46 4.80 -31.34
CA VAL A 163 -15.31 3.89 -31.20
C VAL A 163 -14.30 4.39 -30.16
N ASP A 164 -14.03 5.69 -30.06
CA ASP A 164 -13.08 6.25 -29.09
C ASP A 164 -13.63 6.13 -27.66
N PHE A 165 -14.95 6.31 -27.50
CA PHE A 165 -15.61 6.07 -26.22
C PHE A 165 -15.57 4.61 -25.80
N ASP A 166 -15.77 3.69 -26.75
CA ASP A 166 -15.67 2.27 -26.48
C ASP A 166 -14.23 1.84 -26.20
N GLN A 167 -13.25 2.43 -26.89
CA GLN A 167 -11.82 2.24 -26.59
C GLN A 167 -11.49 2.71 -25.16
N LEU A 168 -11.95 3.91 -24.76
CA LEU A 168 -11.76 4.40 -23.39
C LEU A 168 -12.39 3.49 -22.34
N LYS A 169 -13.57 2.93 -22.61
CA LYS A 169 -14.21 1.95 -21.71
C LYS A 169 -13.37 0.67 -21.60
N ILE A 170 -12.83 0.17 -22.72
CA ILE A 170 -11.98 -1.01 -22.73
C ILE A 170 -10.69 -0.75 -21.95
N GLU A 171 -10.02 0.37 -22.20
CA GLU A 171 -8.78 0.74 -21.50
C GLU A 171 -9.02 0.90 -19.99
N ASN A 172 -10.11 1.55 -19.60
CA ASN A 172 -10.45 1.70 -18.18
C ASN A 172 -10.74 0.34 -17.52
N ALA A 173 -11.46 -0.55 -18.20
CA ALA A 173 -11.68 -1.91 -17.71
C ALA A 173 -10.37 -2.70 -17.57
N GLN A 174 -9.43 -2.55 -18.51
CA GLN A 174 -8.10 -3.17 -18.43
C GLN A 174 -7.29 -2.60 -17.26
N PHE A 175 -7.30 -1.29 -17.04
CA PHE A 175 -6.60 -0.67 -15.91
C PHE A 175 -7.18 -1.13 -14.57
N LEU A 176 -8.51 -1.20 -14.44
CA LEU A 176 -9.16 -1.71 -13.23
C LEU A 176 -8.78 -3.16 -12.95
N ALA A 177 -8.81 -4.03 -13.96
CA ALA A 177 -8.38 -5.42 -13.79
C ALA A 177 -6.92 -5.53 -13.33
N ARG A 178 -6.04 -4.69 -13.89
CA ARG A 178 -4.62 -4.67 -13.51
C ARG A 178 -4.39 -4.11 -12.11
N ILE A 179 -5.18 -3.12 -11.69
CA ILE A 179 -5.16 -2.60 -10.31
C ILE A 179 -5.59 -3.71 -9.35
N ASP A 180 -6.66 -4.44 -9.67
CA ASP A 180 -7.13 -5.55 -8.83
C ASP A 180 -6.10 -6.68 -8.72
N GLU A 181 -5.45 -7.06 -9.83
CA GLU A 181 -4.35 -8.03 -9.82
C GLU A 181 -3.19 -7.56 -8.91
N LYS A 182 -2.76 -6.29 -9.03
CA LYS A 182 -1.70 -5.75 -8.17
C LYS A 182 -2.11 -5.62 -6.71
N ASN A 183 -3.38 -5.33 -6.43
CA ASN A 183 -3.89 -5.33 -5.07
C ASN A 183 -3.89 -6.74 -4.46
N GLN A 184 -4.22 -7.77 -5.24
CA GLN A 184 -4.16 -9.16 -4.80
C GLN A 184 -2.71 -9.60 -4.53
N GLU A 185 -1.77 -9.30 -5.43
CA GLU A 185 -0.34 -9.55 -5.21
C GLU A 185 0.17 -8.85 -3.94
N LEU A 186 -0.19 -7.57 -3.75
CA LEU A 186 0.18 -6.80 -2.56
C LEU A 186 -0.37 -7.44 -1.28
N LEU A 187 -1.62 -7.92 -1.31
CA LEU A 187 -2.22 -8.59 -0.17
C LEU A 187 -1.48 -9.90 0.16
N GLN A 188 -1.12 -10.69 -0.85
CA GLN A 188 -0.33 -11.91 -0.64
C GLN A 188 1.03 -11.61 -0.02
N LEU A 189 1.74 -10.60 -0.53
CA LEU A 189 3.02 -10.17 0.02
C LEU A 189 2.90 -9.67 1.47
N LYS A 190 1.83 -8.93 1.80
CA LYS A 190 1.56 -8.52 3.20
C LYS A 190 1.37 -9.71 4.13
N LEU A 191 0.60 -10.72 3.69
CA LEU A 191 0.39 -11.95 4.46
C LEU A 191 1.70 -12.72 4.66
N GLN A 192 2.52 -12.84 3.62
CA GLN A 192 3.84 -13.47 3.71
C GLN A 192 4.77 -12.69 4.65
N GLY A 193 4.80 -11.36 4.53
CA GLY A 193 5.57 -10.48 5.41
C GLY A 193 5.15 -10.63 6.88
N ALA A 194 3.86 -10.70 7.16
CA ALA A 194 3.35 -10.96 8.50
C ALA A 194 3.77 -12.34 9.04
N LYS A 195 3.73 -13.38 8.20
CA LYS A 195 4.20 -14.73 8.55
C LYS A 195 5.71 -14.75 8.85
N PHE A 196 6.51 -14.07 8.04
CA PHE A 196 7.95 -13.94 8.28
C PHE A 196 8.26 -13.18 9.57
N ALA A 197 7.54 -12.10 9.84
CA ALA A 197 7.68 -11.35 11.09
C ALA A 197 7.32 -12.21 12.32
N PHE A 198 6.24 -13.00 12.23
CA PHE A 198 5.86 -13.95 13.28
C PHE A 198 6.96 -14.99 13.52
N ASN A 199 7.44 -15.64 12.47
CA ASN A 199 8.51 -16.63 12.56
C ASN A 199 9.80 -16.02 13.14
N LEU A 200 10.20 -14.84 12.66
CA LEU A 200 11.37 -14.13 13.16
C LEU A 200 11.26 -13.82 14.65
N ASN A 201 10.09 -13.38 15.13
CA ASN A 201 9.87 -13.10 16.55
C ASN A 201 9.93 -14.38 17.38
N ARG A 202 9.37 -15.49 16.87
CA ARG A 202 9.47 -16.80 17.52
C ARG A 202 10.94 -17.25 17.62
N ASP A 203 11.67 -17.19 16.52
CA ASP A 203 13.06 -17.65 16.46
C ASP A 203 13.98 -16.76 17.32
N LYS A 204 13.71 -15.44 17.41
CA LYS A 204 14.36 -14.53 18.37
C LYS A 204 14.10 -14.93 19.83
N ALA A 205 12.87 -15.33 20.15
CA ALA A 205 12.53 -15.76 21.51
C ALA A 205 13.28 -17.06 21.88
N ILE A 206 13.33 -18.02 20.96
CA ILE A 206 14.10 -19.27 21.14
C ILE A 206 15.60 -18.95 21.31
N LEU A 207 16.14 -18.06 20.47
CA LEU A 207 17.55 -17.67 20.57
C LEU A 207 17.86 -17.04 21.92
N LYS A 208 16.98 -16.16 22.43
CA LYS A 208 17.14 -15.53 23.74
C LYS A 208 17.13 -16.54 24.88
N GLU A 209 16.26 -17.55 24.79
CA GLU A 209 16.19 -18.64 25.76
C GLU A 209 17.49 -19.46 25.77
N ILE A 210 17.95 -19.89 24.59
CA ILE A 210 19.22 -20.63 24.45
C ILE A 210 20.40 -19.80 24.95
N GLN A 211 20.42 -18.50 24.66
CA GLN A 211 21.47 -17.61 25.12
C GLN A 211 21.48 -17.47 26.65
N SER A 212 20.31 -17.38 27.30
CA SER A 212 20.23 -17.38 28.76
C SER A 212 20.72 -18.69 29.37
N GLN A 213 20.47 -19.83 28.70
CA GLN A 213 20.99 -21.13 29.12
C GLN A 213 22.50 -21.22 28.95
N ASP A 214 23.06 -20.72 27.84
CA ASP A 214 24.51 -20.63 27.62
C ASP A 214 25.18 -19.75 28.69
N ASP A 215 24.61 -18.59 29.02
CA ASP A 215 25.13 -17.71 30.06
C ASP A 215 25.14 -18.38 31.44
N SER A 216 24.08 -19.11 31.80
CA SER A 216 24.03 -19.88 33.05
C SER A 216 25.08 -21.00 33.07
N LEU A 217 25.22 -21.72 31.94
CA LEU A 217 26.17 -22.81 31.83
C LEU A 217 27.61 -22.30 31.90
N ARG A 218 27.92 -21.16 31.27
CA ARG A 218 29.21 -20.47 31.41
C ARG A 218 29.50 -20.08 32.85
N ALA A 219 28.50 -19.57 33.57
CA ALA A 219 28.65 -19.25 34.99
C ALA A 219 28.96 -20.50 35.82
N ASP A 220 28.31 -21.63 35.52
CA ASP A 220 28.62 -22.90 36.18
C ASP A 220 30.02 -23.39 35.83
N PHE A 221 30.44 -23.34 34.55
CA PHE A 221 31.81 -23.68 34.15
C PHE A 221 32.86 -22.85 34.89
N ALA A 222 32.61 -21.55 35.11
CA ALA A 222 33.49 -20.70 35.91
C ALA A 222 33.60 -21.21 37.37
N LYS A 223 32.47 -21.57 38.00
CA LYS A 223 32.48 -22.16 39.36
C LYS A 223 33.24 -23.49 39.40
N TRP A 224 33.05 -24.35 38.40
CA TRP A 224 33.79 -25.61 38.31
C TRP A 224 35.28 -25.39 38.14
N ALA A 225 35.69 -24.41 37.31
CA ALA A 225 37.09 -24.03 37.15
C ALA A 225 37.70 -23.52 38.48
N ASP A 226 36.99 -22.68 39.22
CA ASP A 226 37.41 -22.20 40.54
C ASP A 226 37.54 -23.36 41.55
N LEU A 227 36.59 -24.31 41.53
CA LEU A 227 36.64 -25.49 42.37
C LEU A 227 37.84 -26.39 42.04
N ILE A 228 38.11 -26.60 40.75
CA ILE A 228 39.27 -27.34 40.27
C ILE A 228 40.56 -26.68 40.77
N ASN A 229 40.69 -25.36 40.61
CA ASN A 229 41.86 -24.62 41.11
C ASN A 229 42.05 -24.77 42.63
N LEU A 230 40.95 -24.78 43.40
CA LEU A 230 41.01 -24.98 44.84
C LEU A 230 41.46 -26.41 45.20
N ILE A 231 40.92 -27.42 44.52
CA ILE A 231 41.31 -28.82 44.71
C ILE A 231 42.77 -29.04 44.29
N ASP A 232 43.21 -28.46 43.18
CA ASP A 232 44.60 -28.53 42.72
C ASP A 232 45.56 -27.90 43.75
N ALA A 233 45.17 -26.76 44.35
CA ALA A 233 45.96 -26.15 45.42
C ALA A 233 46.03 -27.02 46.69
N GLU A 234 44.91 -27.64 47.09
CA GLU A 234 44.84 -28.49 48.28
C GLU A 234 45.58 -29.82 48.06
N THR A 235 45.45 -30.43 46.89
CA THR A 235 46.20 -31.64 46.52
C THR A 235 47.70 -31.37 46.46
N LEU A 236 48.14 -30.21 45.96
CA LEU A 236 49.55 -29.79 46.02
C LEU A 236 50.04 -29.69 47.47
N ARG A 237 49.26 -29.08 48.37
CA ARG A 237 49.60 -29.00 49.81
C ARG A 237 49.69 -30.37 50.44
N ALA A 238 48.70 -31.22 50.23
CA ALA A 238 48.68 -32.59 50.74
C ALA A 238 49.90 -33.39 50.21
N GLN A 239 50.28 -33.21 48.95
CA GLN A 239 51.47 -33.84 48.39
C GLN A 239 52.75 -33.34 49.08
N GLN A 240 52.87 -32.03 49.33
CA GLN A 240 53.99 -31.47 50.08
C GLN A 240 54.05 -32.01 51.52
N GLU A 241 52.90 -32.16 52.19
CA GLU A 241 52.82 -32.76 53.53
C GLU A 241 53.25 -34.24 53.51
N ILE A 242 52.78 -35.02 52.53
CA ILE A 242 53.21 -36.41 52.32
C ILE A 242 54.72 -36.47 52.10
N ASP A 243 55.29 -35.59 51.27
CA ASP A 243 56.73 -35.56 51.00
C ASP A 243 57.53 -35.21 52.27
N GLN A 244 57.06 -34.24 53.06
CA GLN A 244 57.66 -33.90 54.35
C GLN A 244 57.59 -35.06 55.34
N GLU A 245 56.44 -35.71 55.47
CA GLU A 245 56.25 -36.84 56.39
C GLU A 245 57.02 -38.07 55.95
N THR A 246 57.08 -38.37 54.65
CA THR A 246 57.92 -39.46 54.13
C THR A 246 59.40 -39.17 54.37
N GLN A 247 59.86 -37.92 54.22
CA GLN A 247 61.23 -37.54 54.57
C GLN A 247 61.50 -37.69 56.08
N ARG A 248 60.59 -37.22 56.94
CA ARG A 248 60.66 -37.42 58.40
C ARG A 248 60.70 -38.90 58.76
N ASN A 249 59.84 -39.72 58.16
CA ASN A 249 59.81 -41.16 58.39
C ASN A 249 61.12 -41.84 57.93
N LYS A 250 61.67 -41.45 56.77
CA LYS A 250 63.00 -41.90 56.33
C LYS A 250 64.10 -41.55 57.36
N GLN A 251 64.10 -40.31 57.88
CA GLN A 251 65.05 -39.89 58.91
C GLN A 251 64.88 -40.70 60.21
N LEU A 252 63.64 -40.96 60.63
CA LEU A 252 63.33 -41.78 61.80
C LEU A 252 63.77 -43.24 61.61
N LYS A 253 63.54 -43.84 60.44
CA LYS A 253 64.02 -45.18 60.09
C LYS A 253 65.55 -45.24 60.10
N ALA A 254 66.23 -44.28 59.49
CA ALA A 254 67.70 -44.20 59.53
C ALA A 254 68.22 -44.06 60.98
N ARG A 255 67.55 -43.24 61.81
CA ARG A 255 67.85 -43.16 63.25
C ARG A 255 67.65 -44.52 63.93
N LEU A 256 66.56 -45.23 63.64
CA LEU A 256 66.25 -46.53 64.20
C LEU A 256 67.26 -47.62 63.77
N GLU A 257 67.71 -47.59 62.51
CA GLU A 257 68.76 -48.49 62.00
C GLU A 257 70.13 -48.19 62.64
N SER A 258 70.44 -46.91 62.87
CA SER A 258 71.66 -46.49 63.58
C SER A 258 71.58 -46.70 65.10
N TYR A 259 70.38 -46.92 65.64
CA TYR A 259 70.15 -47.08 67.07
C TYR A 259 70.53 -48.50 67.49
N LYS A 260 71.68 -48.61 68.16
CA LYS A 260 72.07 -49.83 68.88
C LYS A 260 71.73 -49.64 70.34
N ALA A 261 70.89 -50.53 70.87
CA ALA A 261 70.58 -50.57 72.30
C ALA A 261 71.91 -50.70 73.08
N PRO A 262 72.19 -49.81 74.05
CA PRO A 262 73.40 -49.91 74.87
C PRO A 262 73.50 -51.29 75.51
N SER A 263 74.70 -51.87 75.56
CA SER A 263 74.87 -53.17 76.21
C SER A 263 74.48 -53.06 77.69
N VAL A 264 73.99 -54.15 78.30
CA VAL A 264 73.58 -54.16 79.72
C VAL A 264 74.69 -53.62 80.62
N ARG A 265 75.96 -53.84 80.25
CA ARG A 265 77.13 -53.31 80.97
C ARG A 265 77.30 -51.80 80.82
N ASP A 266 77.13 -51.28 79.61
CA ASP A 266 77.21 -49.83 79.35
C ASP A 266 76.03 -49.09 79.99
N TYR A 267 74.85 -49.69 80.02
CA TYR A 267 73.69 -49.15 80.74
C TYR A 267 73.93 -49.13 82.25
N ILE A 268 74.48 -50.21 82.84
CA ILE A 268 74.84 -50.23 84.26
C ILE A 268 75.93 -49.18 84.56
N SER A 269 76.93 -49.01 83.70
CA SER A 269 77.94 -47.94 83.84
C SER A 269 77.30 -46.56 83.79
N LEU A 270 76.42 -46.31 82.81
CA LEU A 270 75.74 -45.02 82.66
C LEU A 270 74.79 -44.73 83.84
N VAL A 271 74.12 -45.74 84.39
CA VAL A 271 73.31 -45.62 85.60
C VAL A 271 74.19 -45.37 86.83
N ASN A 272 75.35 -46.01 86.91
CA ASN A 272 76.34 -45.74 87.97
C ASN A 272 76.88 -44.31 87.85
N ASP A 273 77.19 -43.83 86.65
CA ASP A 273 77.63 -42.46 86.41
C ASP A 273 76.51 -41.45 86.71
N ARG A 274 75.28 -41.75 86.29
CA ARG A 274 74.10 -40.95 86.62
C ARG A 274 73.85 -40.91 88.13
N THR A 275 73.99 -42.03 88.84
CA THR A 275 73.84 -42.08 90.30
C THR A 275 75.01 -41.42 91.03
N ALA A 276 76.22 -41.45 90.47
CA ALA A 276 77.37 -40.71 90.98
C ALA A 276 77.18 -39.20 90.81
N ILE A 277 76.72 -38.75 89.64
CA ILE A 277 76.42 -37.35 89.33
C ILE A 277 75.24 -36.87 90.19
N THR A 278 74.16 -37.64 90.36
CA THR A 278 73.06 -37.23 91.24
C THR A 278 73.49 -37.19 92.70
N LYS A 279 74.28 -38.14 93.19
CA LYS A 279 74.88 -38.07 94.53
C LYS A 279 75.78 -36.85 94.68
N ASN A 280 76.57 -36.49 93.67
CA ASN A 280 77.39 -35.28 93.69
C ASN A 280 76.54 -34.00 93.65
N ASN A 281 75.47 -33.97 92.85
CA ASN A 281 74.53 -32.85 92.85
C ASN A 281 73.84 -32.71 94.21
N VAL A 282 73.41 -33.79 94.85
CA VAL A 282 72.85 -33.74 96.22
C VAL A 282 73.89 -33.27 97.24
N LYS A 283 75.16 -33.70 97.11
CA LYS A 283 76.26 -33.18 97.96
C LYS A 283 76.52 -31.69 97.74
N LEU A 284 76.51 -31.23 96.48
CA LEU A 284 76.69 -29.83 96.12
C LEU A 284 75.51 -28.97 96.58
N GLU A 285 74.27 -29.46 96.43
CA GLU A 285 73.06 -28.82 96.96
C GLU A 285 73.09 -28.76 98.50
N HIS A 286 73.52 -29.84 99.16
CA HIS A 286 73.69 -29.84 100.61
C HIS A 286 74.78 -28.87 101.08
N GLY A 287 75.93 -28.83 100.38
CA GLY A 287 77.00 -27.86 100.64
C GLY A 287 76.54 -26.41 100.41
N LEU A 288 75.79 -26.15 99.33
CA LEU A 288 75.17 -24.85 99.07
C LEU A 288 74.17 -24.46 100.16
N ASN A 289 73.39 -25.41 100.68
CA ASN A 289 72.47 -25.16 101.78
C ASN A 289 73.19 -24.90 103.11
N LEU A 290 74.27 -25.63 103.42
CA LEU A 290 75.13 -25.37 104.58
C LEU A 290 75.76 -23.97 104.49
N ILE A 291 76.29 -23.58 103.32
CA ILE A 291 76.83 -22.25 103.08
C ILE A 291 75.73 -21.18 103.19
N LYS A 292 74.51 -21.45 102.71
CA LYS A 292 73.37 -20.55 102.90
C LYS A 292 72.99 -20.38 104.37
N ILE A 293 72.93 -21.47 105.14
CA ILE A 293 72.61 -21.46 106.58
C ILE A 293 73.71 -20.74 107.35
N ASP A 294 74.98 -21.04 107.08
CA ASP A 294 76.12 -20.37 107.71
C ASP A 294 76.12 -18.87 107.39
N ASN A 295 75.90 -18.48 106.13
CA ASN A 295 75.80 -17.07 105.77
C ASN A 295 74.60 -16.36 106.44
N GLN A 296 73.45 -17.04 106.57
CA GLN A 296 72.29 -16.52 107.32
C GLN A 296 72.57 -16.39 108.83
N GLN A 297 73.29 -17.35 109.44
CA GLN A 297 73.65 -17.30 110.85
C GLN A 297 74.73 -16.25 111.12
N GLN A 298 75.77 -16.16 110.28
CA GLN A 298 76.74 -15.08 110.33
C GLN A 298 76.02 -13.73 110.22
N MET A 299 75.02 -13.58 109.34
CA MET A 299 74.20 -12.36 109.27
C MET A 299 73.41 -12.06 110.57
N LEU A 300 72.96 -13.08 111.30
CA LEU A 300 72.32 -12.94 112.62
C LEU A 300 73.35 -12.54 113.70
N ILE A 301 74.49 -13.23 113.75
CA ILE A 301 75.60 -12.96 114.69
C ILE A 301 76.16 -11.55 114.47
N TRP A 302 76.37 -11.14 113.22
CA TRP A 302 76.77 -9.79 112.83
C TRP A 302 75.79 -8.72 113.30
N LYS A 303 74.52 -9.04 113.54
CA LYS A 303 73.53 -8.04 113.97
C LYS A 303 73.20 -8.09 115.46
N GLU A 304 73.17 -9.25 116.09
CA GLU A 304 73.12 -9.31 117.56
C GLU A 304 74.37 -8.67 118.19
N LEU A 305 75.55 -8.84 117.59
CA LEU A 305 76.77 -8.13 118.00
C LEU A 305 76.69 -6.63 117.69
N LYS A 306 76.03 -6.24 116.59
CA LYS A 306 75.79 -4.82 116.28
C LYS A 306 74.83 -4.20 117.29
N GLU A 307 73.75 -4.87 117.69
CA GLU A 307 72.80 -4.40 118.69
C GLU A 307 73.39 -4.37 120.11
N LYS A 308 74.19 -5.37 120.51
CA LYS A 308 74.87 -5.39 121.82
C LYS A 308 76.00 -4.35 121.92
N ALA A 309 76.59 -3.93 120.81
CA ALA A 309 77.56 -2.82 120.79
C ALA A 309 76.92 -1.43 121.01
N TYR A 310 75.59 -1.30 120.96
CA TYR A 310 74.88 -0.02 121.16
C TYR A 310 74.16 0.13 122.52
N LEU A 311 74.13 -0.90 123.40
CA LEU A 311 73.26 -0.90 124.59
C LEU A 311 73.97 -1.09 125.95
N THR A 312 75.30 -1.00 126.03
CA THR A 312 76.05 -0.87 127.30
C THR A 312 77.20 0.16 127.27
N SER A 313 76.96 1.29 126.59
CA SER A 313 77.22 2.63 127.16
C SER A 313 75.94 3.13 127.81
#